data_AF-A0A261RZM8-F1
#
_entry.id   AF-A0A261RZM8-F1
#
_cell.length_a   1.000
_cell.length_b   1.000
_cell.length_c   1.000
_cell.angle_alpha   90.00
_cell.angle_beta   90.00
_cell.angle_gamma   90.00
#
_symmetry.space_group_name_H-M   'P 1'
#
loop_
_entity.id
_entity.type
_entity.pdbx_description
1 polymer ?
#
loop_
_entity_poly.entity_id
_entity_poly.type
_entity_poly.pdbx_seq_one_letter_code
_entity_poly.pdbx_strand_id
1 'polypeptide(L)'
;MDQPLNMPLPDLAAGRPEPGGACVVCAGLQGSEQRYVASVLNRRTTPERVAESLTGSLGFCGHHTAALRHALEDSARFRAAAGMAAGWLARMVADTRVYGERLNEILFRSRDACPACLHRRRLEGRLLARVLRGAPASRRQLTNHLDGQLCLNHLHAMTPHLLSAGLPPVAGQAFKRAADRLRRQYPLWDMDGCAHPPAPPAALATQRMALAASIGLSCHVPRTDLARLRQEAPARACVVCDAVLAARDQWRTRLARTIELGYPLRLAAPSCPCHVVGCLLDGSAAAGHAAWSRFLQADNRPAKTDGGSEAAPAPPPRQRKGASWHLERPDAADREGRPDRYLAALGASCPACGADDVARMRAVLRYIAEYRAPADGDPPLCMKHFAEAYILESRGTLREDLAQRRMATLQAQAEQWPVRAFGRFS
;
A
#
# COMPACT_ATOMS: atom_id res chain seq x y z
N MET A 1 -35.04 9.15 -13.87
CA MET A 1 -34.92 10.60 -13.68
C MET A 1 -33.78 10.84 -12.71
N ASP A 2 -32.60 11.10 -13.29
CA ASP A 2 -31.32 11.18 -12.60
C ASP A 2 -31.08 12.59 -12.07
N GLN A 3 -30.89 12.71 -10.76
CA GLN A 3 -30.20 13.86 -10.17
C GLN A 3 -28.92 13.35 -9.49
N PRO A 4 -27.73 13.83 -9.88
CA PRO A 4 -26.53 13.57 -9.11
C PRO A 4 -26.66 14.30 -7.77
N LEU A 5 -26.74 13.54 -6.67
CA LEU A 5 -26.75 14.07 -5.31
C LEU A 5 -25.44 14.79 -5.01
N ASN A 6 -25.47 16.10 -5.23
CA ASN A 6 -24.49 17.09 -4.83
C ASN A 6 -24.65 17.27 -3.30
N MET A 7 -23.99 16.43 -2.49
CA MET A 7 -23.87 16.74 -1.07
C MET A 7 -22.89 17.92 -0.94
N PRO A 8 -23.28 19.05 -0.31
CA PRO A 8 -22.34 20.11 -0.02
C PRO A 8 -21.29 19.56 0.94
N LEU A 9 -20.06 19.47 0.45
CA LEU A 9 -18.88 19.47 1.32
C LEU A 9 -18.84 20.83 2.02
N PRO A 10 -18.28 20.93 3.24
CA PRO A 10 -18.15 22.21 3.92
C PRO A 10 -17.51 23.23 2.98
N ASP A 11 -18.15 24.40 2.87
CA ASP A 11 -17.62 25.56 2.17
C ASP A 11 -16.25 25.88 2.78
N LEU A 12 -15.19 25.53 2.05
CA LEU A 12 -13.86 26.10 2.26
C LEU A 12 -13.90 27.52 1.70
N ALA A 13 -14.67 28.38 2.36
CA ALA A 13 -14.83 29.79 2.02
C ALA A 13 -13.46 30.46 2.05
N ALA A 14 -13.04 31.00 0.90
CA ALA A 14 -12.29 32.22 0.61
C ALA A 14 -11.26 32.81 1.61
N GLY A 15 -10.75 32.05 2.57
CA GLY A 15 -9.58 32.41 3.35
C GLY A 15 -8.34 32.11 2.51
N ARG A 16 -7.45 33.09 2.34
CA ARG A 16 -6.07 32.80 1.91
C ARG A 16 -5.54 31.70 2.85
N PRO A 17 -5.08 30.54 2.34
CA PRO A 17 -4.45 29.56 3.20
C PRO A 17 -3.23 30.23 3.83
N GLU A 18 -3.24 30.36 5.15
CA GLU A 18 -2.06 30.67 5.95
C GLU A 18 -0.89 29.83 5.40
N PRO A 19 0.28 30.42 5.11
CA PRO A 19 1.45 29.68 4.64
C PRO A 19 1.90 28.71 5.75
N GLY A 20 1.36 27.49 5.71
CA GLY A 20 1.43 26.49 6.79
C GLY A 20 0.21 25.57 6.90
N GLY A 21 -0.85 25.79 6.10
CA GLY A 21 -2.09 25.01 6.15
C GLY A 21 -1.92 23.49 5.94
N ALA A 22 -2.75 22.72 6.64
CA ALA A 22 -2.82 21.27 6.51
C ALA A 22 -3.14 20.86 5.05
N CYS A 23 -2.51 19.78 4.57
CA CYS A 23 -2.71 19.31 3.20
C CYS A 23 -4.21 19.06 2.90
N VAL A 24 -4.71 19.68 1.84
CA VAL A 24 -6.14 19.64 1.47
C VAL A 24 -6.62 18.23 1.13
N VAL A 25 -5.73 17.39 0.57
CA VAL A 25 -6.02 15.99 0.28
C VAL A 25 -6.07 15.17 1.56
N CYS A 26 -5.13 15.37 2.49
CA CYS A 26 -5.16 14.73 3.81
C CYS A 26 -6.45 15.05 4.57
N ALA A 27 -6.83 16.33 4.61
CA ALA A 27 -8.08 16.77 5.23
C ALA A 27 -9.29 16.11 4.55
N GLY A 28 -9.29 16.09 3.21
CA GLY A 28 -10.34 15.44 2.43
C GLY A 28 -10.40 13.92 2.56
N LEU A 29 -9.30 13.25 2.95
CA LEU A 29 -9.22 11.82 3.22
C LEU A 29 -9.55 11.45 4.67
N GLN A 30 -9.60 12.43 5.58
CA GLN A 30 -9.96 12.18 6.96
C GLN A 30 -11.34 11.52 7.04
N GLY A 31 -11.44 10.44 7.81
CA GLY A 31 -12.65 9.63 7.93
C GLY A 31 -13.08 8.89 6.65
N SER A 32 -12.12 8.55 5.77
CA SER A 32 -12.41 7.76 4.56
C SER A 32 -12.98 6.38 4.87
N GLU A 33 -12.57 5.79 6.01
CA GLU A 33 -12.98 4.49 6.50
C GLU A 33 -14.46 4.50 6.92
N GLN A 34 -14.88 5.53 7.68
CA GLN A 34 -16.30 5.72 8.03
C GLN A 34 -17.14 5.98 6.79
N ARG A 35 -16.63 6.74 5.81
CA ARG A 35 -17.31 6.95 4.53
C ARG A 35 -17.41 5.68 3.70
N TYR A 36 -16.40 4.82 3.73
CA TYR A 36 -16.46 3.49 3.12
C TYR A 36 -17.59 2.67 3.74
N VAL A 37 -17.65 2.57 5.07
CA VAL A 37 -18.74 1.86 5.78
C VAL A 37 -20.10 2.46 5.42
N ALA A 38 -20.26 3.78 5.52
CA ALA A 38 -21.54 4.44 5.26
C ALA A 38 -22.03 4.27 3.81
N SER A 39 -21.12 4.40 2.83
CA SER A 39 -21.48 4.36 1.40
C SER A 39 -21.56 2.94 0.83
N VAL A 40 -20.62 2.07 1.18
CA VAL A 40 -20.47 0.74 0.61
C VAL A 40 -21.24 -0.31 1.42
N LEU A 41 -21.26 -0.21 2.76
CA LEU A 41 -21.93 -1.21 3.58
C LEU A 41 -23.37 -0.81 3.94
N ASN A 42 -23.61 0.47 4.26
CA ASN A 42 -24.88 0.83 4.91
C ASN A 42 -25.96 1.39 3.98
N ARG A 43 -25.65 2.23 2.97
CA ARG A 43 -26.70 3.04 2.31
C ARG A 43 -27.02 2.76 0.84
N ARG A 44 -26.12 2.19 0.01
CA ARG A 44 -26.31 2.25 -1.47
C ARG A 44 -25.90 1.03 -2.30
N THR A 45 -25.26 0.03 -1.71
CA THR A 45 -24.59 -1.02 -2.47
C THR A 45 -25.20 -2.37 -2.13
N THR A 46 -25.76 -3.09 -3.10
CA THR A 46 -26.37 -4.40 -2.85
C THR A 46 -25.34 -5.39 -2.26
N PRO A 47 -25.75 -6.34 -1.40
CA PRO A 47 -24.83 -7.34 -0.84
C PRO A 47 -23.95 -8.03 -1.89
N GLU A 48 -24.48 -8.22 -3.10
CA GLU A 48 -23.80 -8.83 -4.25
C GLU A 48 -22.59 -8.01 -4.70
N ARG A 49 -22.70 -6.67 -4.76
CA ARG A 49 -21.57 -5.80 -5.12
C ARG A 49 -20.48 -5.82 -4.04
N VAL A 50 -20.86 -5.94 -2.76
CA VAL A 50 -19.89 -6.11 -1.67
C VAL A 50 -19.22 -7.48 -1.81
N ALA A 51 -19.98 -8.53 -2.10
CA ALA A 51 -19.46 -9.88 -2.34
C ALA A 51 -18.52 -9.92 -3.55
N GLU A 52 -18.82 -9.19 -4.62
CA GLU A 52 -17.96 -9.06 -5.79
C GLU A 52 -16.65 -8.37 -5.43
N SER A 53 -16.71 -7.29 -4.65
CA SER A 53 -15.51 -6.62 -4.18
C SER A 53 -14.67 -7.49 -3.26
N LEU A 54 -15.29 -8.29 -2.39
CA LEU A 54 -14.58 -9.22 -1.50
C LEU A 54 -13.93 -10.35 -2.29
N THR A 55 -14.67 -10.94 -3.22
CA THR A 55 -14.19 -11.98 -4.13
C THR A 55 -13.03 -11.47 -4.97
N GLY A 56 -13.16 -10.29 -5.58
CA GLY A 56 -12.14 -9.67 -6.41
C GLY A 56 -10.86 -9.27 -5.69
N SER A 57 -10.91 -9.12 -4.36
CA SER A 57 -9.78 -8.69 -3.54
C SER A 57 -9.23 -9.75 -2.60
N LEU A 58 -9.93 -10.88 -2.48
CA LEU A 58 -9.71 -11.88 -1.44
C LEU A 58 -9.71 -11.28 -0.02
N GLY A 59 -10.48 -10.19 0.16
CA GLY A 59 -10.69 -9.54 1.45
C GLY A 59 -9.94 -8.22 1.67
N PHE A 60 -9.93 -7.78 2.93
CA PHE A 60 -9.28 -6.57 3.39
C PHE A 60 -7.81 -6.80 3.73
N CYS A 61 -7.00 -5.74 3.66
CA CYS A 61 -5.66 -5.75 4.25
C CYS A 61 -5.75 -5.71 5.78
N GLY A 62 -4.69 -6.12 6.47
CA GLY A 62 -4.67 -6.18 7.94
C GLY A 62 -5.04 -4.86 8.62
N HIS A 63 -4.62 -3.73 8.04
CA HIS A 63 -4.98 -2.40 8.53
C HIS A 63 -6.50 -2.16 8.49
N HIS A 64 -7.14 -2.35 7.34
CA HIS A 64 -8.56 -2.07 7.20
C HIS A 64 -9.43 -3.10 7.92
N THR A 65 -8.96 -4.34 8.08
CA THR A 65 -9.62 -5.28 8.97
C THR A 65 -9.65 -4.79 10.40
N ALA A 66 -8.51 -4.32 10.93
CA ALA A 66 -8.46 -3.80 12.29
C ALA A 66 -9.29 -2.53 12.44
N ALA A 67 -9.15 -1.59 11.51
CA ALA A 67 -9.86 -0.31 11.55
C ALA A 67 -11.38 -0.44 11.40
N LEU A 68 -11.85 -1.44 10.64
CA LEU A 68 -13.26 -1.64 10.35
C LEU A 68 -13.90 -2.78 11.15
N ARG A 69 -13.15 -3.47 12.02
CA ARG A 69 -13.58 -4.72 12.68
C ARG A 69 -14.99 -4.64 13.24
N HIS A 70 -15.22 -3.72 14.16
CA HIS A 70 -16.53 -3.55 14.83
C HIS A 70 -17.64 -3.26 13.82
N ALA A 71 -17.41 -2.34 12.88
CA ALA A 71 -18.39 -2.01 11.85
C ALA A 71 -18.72 -3.19 10.92
N LEU A 72 -17.78 -4.10 10.69
CA LEU A 72 -17.98 -5.29 9.87
C LEU A 72 -18.64 -6.45 10.65
N GLU A 73 -18.28 -6.64 11.92
CA GLU A 73 -18.82 -7.69 12.79
C GLU A 73 -20.32 -7.52 13.04
N ASP A 74 -20.75 -6.27 13.28
CA ASP A 74 -22.14 -5.93 13.55
C ASP A 74 -23.01 -5.84 12.28
N SER A 75 -22.40 -5.90 11.09
CA SER A 75 -23.11 -5.71 9.83
C SER A 75 -23.69 -7.02 9.28
N ALA A 76 -25.01 -7.20 9.42
CA ALA A 76 -25.74 -8.31 8.79
C ALA A 76 -25.54 -8.34 7.27
N ARG A 77 -25.45 -7.17 6.63
CA ARG A 77 -25.19 -7.04 5.19
C ARG A 77 -23.80 -7.56 4.82
N PHE A 78 -22.80 -7.24 5.63
CA PHE A 78 -21.45 -7.76 5.43
C PHE A 78 -21.41 -9.28 5.58
N ARG A 79 -22.11 -9.83 6.59
CA ARG A 79 -22.22 -11.28 6.77
C ARG A 79 -22.82 -11.98 5.54
N ALA A 80 -23.93 -11.46 5.02
CA ALA A 80 -24.54 -11.97 3.79
C ALA A 80 -23.58 -11.89 2.59
N ALA A 81 -22.91 -10.75 2.41
CA ALA A 81 -21.92 -10.55 1.35
C ALA A 81 -20.72 -11.50 1.48
N ALA A 82 -20.24 -11.76 2.68
CA ALA A 82 -19.15 -12.69 2.96
C ALA A 82 -19.55 -14.14 2.60
N GLY A 83 -20.76 -14.57 2.97
CA GLY A 83 -21.30 -15.87 2.58
C GLY A 83 -21.39 -16.04 1.06
N MET A 84 -21.92 -15.04 0.35
CA MET A 84 -21.96 -15.05 -1.11
C MET A 84 -20.55 -15.09 -1.73
N ALA A 85 -19.62 -14.28 -1.23
CA ALA A 85 -18.25 -14.26 -1.73
C ALA A 85 -17.56 -15.62 -1.55
N ALA A 86 -17.75 -16.26 -0.39
CA ALA A 86 -17.22 -17.60 -0.14
C ALA A 86 -17.82 -18.63 -1.11
N GLY A 87 -19.13 -18.58 -1.35
CA GLY A 87 -19.78 -19.44 -2.35
C GLY A 87 -19.29 -19.19 -3.78
N TRP A 88 -19.07 -17.94 -4.17
CA TRP A 88 -18.56 -17.58 -5.50
C TRP A 88 -17.13 -18.06 -5.71
N LEU A 89 -16.25 -17.86 -4.72
CA LEU A 89 -14.89 -18.38 -4.74
C LEU A 89 -14.87 -19.91 -4.84
N ALA A 90 -15.69 -20.60 -4.05
CA ALA A 90 -15.79 -22.05 -4.10
C ALA A 90 -16.21 -22.55 -5.50
N ARG A 91 -17.19 -21.89 -6.14
CA ARG A 91 -17.60 -22.22 -7.52
C ARG A 91 -16.49 -21.96 -8.54
N MET A 92 -15.79 -20.83 -8.45
CA MET A 92 -14.69 -20.51 -9.37
C MET A 92 -13.53 -21.49 -9.26
N VAL A 93 -13.24 -21.95 -8.04
CA VAL A 93 -12.20 -22.94 -7.78
C VAL A 93 -12.62 -24.35 -8.21
N ALA A 94 -13.90 -24.71 -8.05
CA ALA A 94 -14.42 -26.01 -8.49
C ALA A 94 -14.52 -26.13 -10.02
N ASP A 95 -14.79 -25.02 -10.73
CA ASP A 95 -14.92 -25.00 -12.18
C ASP A 95 -13.94 -24.01 -12.83
N THR A 96 -12.65 -24.37 -12.78
CA THR A 96 -11.58 -23.58 -13.39
C THR A 96 -11.65 -23.54 -14.93
N ARG A 97 -12.42 -24.43 -15.56
CA ARG A 97 -12.63 -24.42 -17.01
C ARG A 97 -13.48 -23.23 -17.44
N VAL A 98 -14.49 -22.90 -16.64
CA VAL A 98 -15.37 -21.74 -16.90
C VAL A 98 -14.76 -20.45 -16.34
N TYR A 99 -14.18 -20.50 -15.13
CA TYR A 99 -13.76 -19.28 -14.42
C TYR A 99 -12.25 -19.05 -14.38
N GLY A 100 -11.45 -19.84 -15.09
CA GLY A 100 -9.99 -19.85 -14.97
C GLY A 100 -9.32 -18.48 -15.14
N GLU A 101 -9.72 -17.71 -16.15
CA GLU A 101 -9.18 -16.36 -16.39
C GLU A 101 -9.51 -15.40 -15.25
N ARG A 102 -10.78 -15.34 -14.84
CA ARG A 102 -11.21 -14.48 -13.73
C ARG A 102 -10.56 -14.89 -12.41
N LEU A 103 -10.46 -16.20 -12.15
CA LEU A 103 -9.77 -16.72 -10.97
C LEU A 103 -8.29 -16.31 -10.98
N ASN A 104 -7.58 -16.46 -12.11
CA ASN A 104 -6.20 -16.01 -12.23
C ASN A 104 -6.07 -14.50 -11.96
N GLU A 105 -6.93 -13.68 -12.55
CA GLU A 105 -6.91 -12.24 -12.29
C GLU A 105 -7.04 -11.92 -10.79
N ILE A 106 -8.00 -12.57 -10.12
CA ILE A 106 -8.22 -12.41 -8.68
C ILE A 106 -6.98 -12.83 -7.88
N LEU A 107 -6.44 -14.02 -8.15
CA LEU A 107 -5.32 -14.57 -7.40
C LEU A 107 -4.06 -13.71 -7.56
N PHE A 108 -3.71 -13.31 -8.78
CA PHE A 108 -2.53 -12.50 -9.07
C PHE A 108 -2.65 -11.05 -8.55
N ARG A 109 -3.86 -10.52 -8.42
CA ARG A 109 -4.10 -9.15 -7.90
C ARG A 109 -4.37 -9.10 -6.39
N SER A 110 -4.59 -10.24 -5.76
CA SER A 110 -5.01 -10.34 -4.34
C SER A 110 -4.10 -9.60 -3.36
N ARG A 111 -2.79 -9.52 -3.66
CA ARG A 111 -1.80 -8.83 -2.83
C ARG A 111 -2.16 -7.36 -2.62
N ASP A 112 -2.39 -6.63 -3.70
CA ASP A 112 -2.59 -5.18 -3.68
C ASP A 112 -4.07 -4.76 -3.66
N ALA A 113 -4.96 -5.76 -3.75
CA ALA A 113 -6.38 -5.57 -3.71
C ALA A 113 -6.87 -5.52 -2.25
N CYS A 114 -7.43 -4.39 -1.86
CA CYS A 114 -8.25 -4.25 -0.67
C CYS A 114 -9.38 -3.29 -0.99
N PRO A 115 -10.65 -3.63 -0.70
CA PRO A 115 -11.80 -2.80 -1.06
C PRO A 115 -11.73 -1.38 -0.48
N ALA A 116 -11.36 -1.28 0.81
CA ALA A 116 -11.22 0.00 1.49
C ALA A 116 -9.99 0.79 1.00
N CYS A 117 -8.84 0.13 0.73
CA CYS A 117 -7.70 0.78 0.09
C CYS A 117 -8.07 1.35 -1.27
N LEU A 118 -8.79 0.59 -2.09
CA LEU A 118 -9.23 1.02 -3.42
C LEU A 118 -10.19 2.20 -3.34
N HIS A 119 -11.16 2.15 -2.41
CA HIS A 119 -12.06 3.27 -2.15
C HIS A 119 -11.30 4.54 -1.77
N ARG A 120 -10.34 4.43 -0.85
CA ARG A 120 -9.49 5.54 -0.42
C ARG A 120 -8.64 6.09 -1.56
N ARG A 121 -7.98 5.25 -2.36
CA ARG A 121 -7.19 5.65 -3.54
C ARG A 121 -8.04 6.38 -4.58
N ARG A 122 -9.27 5.91 -4.84
CA ARG A 122 -10.23 6.61 -5.73
C ARG A 122 -10.64 7.97 -5.18
N LEU A 123 -10.82 8.09 -3.86
CA LEU A 123 -11.10 9.37 -3.23
C LEU A 123 -9.89 10.32 -3.31
N GLU A 124 -8.69 9.83 -3.03
CA GLU A 124 -7.42 10.55 -3.16
C GLU A 124 -7.24 11.09 -4.57
N GLY A 125 -7.40 10.25 -5.60
CA GLY A 125 -7.31 10.68 -7.01
C GLY A 125 -8.33 11.77 -7.37
N ARG A 126 -9.56 11.69 -6.86
CA ARG A 126 -10.57 12.75 -7.07
C ARG A 126 -10.19 14.06 -6.40
N LEU A 127 -9.58 14.02 -5.22
CA LEU A 127 -9.11 15.20 -4.50
C LEU A 127 -7.91 15.82 -5.20
N LEU A 128 -6.92 15.01 -5.62
CA LEU A 128 -5.78 15.46 -6.40
C LEU A 128 -6.21 16.09 -7.73
N ALA A 129 -7.13 15.47 -8.46
CA ALA A 129 -7.69 16.02 -9.69
C ALA A 129 -8.40 17.37 -9.46
N ARG A 130 -9.03 17.55 -8.30
CA ARG A 130 -9.65 18.84 -7.95
C ARG A 130 -8.60 19.93 -7.70
N VAL A 131 -7.51 19.60 -7.02
CA VAL A 131 -6.37 20.51 -6.83
C VAL A 131 -5.80 20.93 -8.19
N LEU A 132 -5.57 19.99 -9.11
CA LEU A 132 -5.08 20.31 -10.46
C LEU A 132 -6.05 21.18 -11.26
N ARG A 133 -7.36 20.93 -11.20
CA ARG A 133 -8.35 21.76 -11.90
C ARG A 133 -8.43 23.19 -11.37
N GLY A 134 -8.14 23.40 -10.08
CA GLY A 134 -8.07 24.73 -9.47
C GLY A 134 -6.70 25.40 -9.64
N ALA A 135 -5.77 24.77 -10.35
CA ALA A 135 -4.40 25.23 -10.41
C ALA A 135 -4.21 26.37 -11.43
N PRO A 136 -3.39 27.37 -11.10
CA PRO A 136 -3.16 28.52 -11.97
C PRO A 136 -2.34 28.16 -13.22
N ALA A 137 -2.55 28.89 -14.31
CA ALA A 137 -1.88 28.62 -15.59
C ALA A 137 -0.36 28.91 -15.58
N SER A 138 0.10 29.86 -14.74
CA SER A 138 1.52 30.20 -14.70
C SER A 138 2.33 29.19 -13.87
N ARG A 139 3.50 28.77 -14.38
CA ARG A 139 4.37 27.79 -13.70
C ARG A 139 4.75 28.21 -12.27
N ARG A 140 5.06 29.50 -12.06
CA ARG A 140 5.43 30.04 -10.74
C ARG A 140 4.27 29.97 -9.75
N GLN A 141 3.06 30.35 -10.18
CA GLN A 141 1.88 30.26 -9.33
C GLN A 141 1.50 28.79 -9.08
N LEU A 142 1.69 27.91 -10.07
CA LEU A 142 1.42 26.48 -9.93
C LEU A 142 2.34 25.86 -8.88
N THR A 143 3.64 26.16 -8.92
CA THR A 143 4.57 25.74 -7.86
C THR A 143 4.11 26.24 -6.50
N ASN A 144 3.78 27.54 -6.36
CA ASN A 144 3.30 28.08 -5.08
C ASN A 144 2.00 27.41 -4.61
N HIS A 145 1.08 27.12 -5.54
CA HIS A 145 -0.19 26.48 -5.27
C HIS A 145 -0.02 25.05 -4.75
N LEU A 146 0.77 24.23 -5.47
CA LEU A 146 1.07 22.86 -5.05
C LEU A 146 1.80 22.83 -3.70
N ASP A 147 2.74 23.74 -3.54
CA ASP A 147 3.52 23.89 -2.32
C ASP A 147 2.65 24.26 -1.10
N GLY A 148 1.69 25.17 -1.28
CA GLY A 148 0.79 25.59 -0.20
C GLY A 148 -0.32 24.58 0.13
N GLN A 149 -0.66 23.65 -0.78
CA GLN A 149 -1.83 22.78 -0.62
C GLN A 149 -1.51 21.29 -0.39
N LEU A 150 -0.35 20.82 -0.82
CA LEU A 150 0.00 19.40 -0.78
C LEU A 150 1.12 19.13 0.23
N CYS A 151 0.98 18.04 0.97
CA CYS A 151 2.11 17.47 1.71
C CYS A 151 3.06 16.75 0.73
N LEU A 152 4.26 16.41 1.22
CA LEU A 152 5.29 15.76 0.42
C LEU A 152 4.79 14.49 -0.30
N ASN A 153 3.98 13.65 0.36
CA ASN A 153 3.43 12.45 -0.26
C ASN A 153 2.43 12.72 -1.37
N HIS A 154 1.49 13.64 -1.15
CA HIS A 154 0.48 13.94 -2.16
C HIS A 154 1.08 14.71 -3.33
N LEU A 155 2.15 15.47 -3.08
CA LEU A 155 2.99 15.99 -4.15
C LEU A 155 3.69 14.86 -4.90
N HIS A 156 4.19 13.85 -4.19
CA HIS A 156 4.78 12.65 -4.81
C HIS A 156 3.80 11.89 -5.68
N ALA A 157 2.58 11.63 -5.19
CA ALA A 157 1.50 11.05 -5.96
C ALA A 157 1.12 11.90 -7.20
N MET A 158 1.32 13.23 -7.15
CA MET A 158 1.06 14.14 -8.27
C MET A 158 2.15 14.13 -9.35
N THR A 159 3.37 13.74 -9.00
CA THR A 159 4.55 13.80 -9.89
C THR A 159 4.31 13.17 -11.26
N PRO A 160 3.75 11.94 -11.38
CA PRO A 160 3.52 11.34 -12.68
C PRO A 160 2.65 12.22 -13.58
N HIS A 161 1.62 12.87 -13.03
CA HIS A 161 0.74 13.76 -13.77
C HIS A 161 1.45 15.04 -14.23
N LEU A 162 2.28 15.63 -13.36
CA LEU A 162 3.08 16.82 -13.71
C LEU A 162 4.12 16.51 -14.79
N LEU A 163 4.73 15.32 -14.74
CA LEU A 163 5.69 14.87 -15.74
C LEU A 163 5.02 14.59 -17.09
N SER A 164 3.88 13.89 -17.09
CA SER A 164 3.08 13.67 -18.30
C SER A 164 2.60 14.99 -18.92
N ALA A 165 2.38 16.03 -18.11
CA ALA A 165 2.04 17.37 -18.56
C ALA A 165 3.25 18.21 -19.02
N GLY A 166 4.47 17.67 -19.03
CA GLY A 166 5.67 18.40 -19.46
C GLY A 166 6.12 19.47 -18.45
N LEU A 167 5.85 19.28 -17.15
CA LEU A 167 6.19 20.21 -16.07
C LEU A 167 7.21 19.65 -15.04
N PRO A 168 8.32 18.99 -15.44
CA PRO A 168 9.33 18.50 -14.48
C PRO A 168 9.91 19.58 -13.55
N PRO A 169 10.21 20.82 -14.00
CA PRO A 169 10.75 21.86 -13.11
C PRO A 169 9.77 22.26 -12.00
N VAL A 170 8.46 22.24 -12.29
CA VAL A 170 7.42 22.59 -11.32
C VAL A 170 7.38 21.53 -10.22
N ALA A 171 7.41 20.25 -10.59
CA ALA A 171 7.44 19.15 -9.64
C ALA A 171 8.68 19.24 -8.74
N GLY A 172 9.88 19.32 -9.33
CA GLY A 172 11.13 19.39 -8.57
C GLY A 172 11.20 20.60 -7.61
N GLN A 173 10.74 21.77 -8.06
CA GLN A 173 10.73 22.97 -7.22
C GLN A 173 9.71 22.88 -6.08
N ALA A 174 8.52 22.35 -6.33
CA ALA A 174 7.51 22.12 -5.29
C ALA A 174 8.02 21.10 -4.26
N PHE A 175 8.71 20.04 -4.71
CA PHE A 175 9.29 19.03 -3.82
C PHE A 175 10.35 19.61 -2.92
N LYS A 176 11.29 20.36 -3.50
CA LYS A 176 12.36 21.01 -2.74
C LYS A 176 11.75 21.91 -1.65
N ARG A 177 10.75 22.71 -1.99
CA ARG A 177 10.08 23.60 -1.03
C ARG A 177 9.30 22.85 0.05
N ALA A 178 8.62 21.76 -0.31
CA ALA A 178 7.93 20.90 0.64
C ALA A 178 8.90 20.21 1.62
N ALA A 179 10.01 19.69 1.11
CA ALA A 179 11.08 19.13 1.92
C ALA A 179 11.70 20.21 2.84
N ASP A 180 11.98 21.40 2.32
CA ASP A 180 12.52 22.51 3.10
C ASP A 180 11.54 23.01 4.18
N ARG A 181 10.22 23.00 3.92
CA ARG A 181 9.20 23.26 4.96
C ARG A 181 9.24 22.22 6.06
N LEU A 182 9.29 20.92 5.71
CA LEU A 182 9.37 19.86 6.69
C LEU A 182 10.66 19.95 7.52
N ARG A 183 11.80 20.26 6.89
CA ARG A 183 13.07 20.54 7.59
C ARG A 183 12.93 21.68 8.60
N ARG A 184 12.32 22.79 8.20
CA ARG A 184 12.09 23.94 9.10
C ARG A 184 11.09 23.65 10.21
N GLN A 185 10.07 22.84 9.93
CA GLN A 185 9.03 22.47 10.91
C GLN A 185 9.56 21.48 11.96
N TYR A 186 10.55 20.66 11.60
CA TYR A 186 11.15 19.65 12.47
C TYR A 186 12.68 19.83 12.57
N PRO A 187 13.16 20.95 13.15
CA PRO A 187 14.59 21.32 13.16
C PRO A 187 15.47 20.40 14.02
N LEU A 188 14.87 19.56 14.87
CA LEU A 188 15.59 18.58 15.69
C LEU A 188 16.12 17.38 14.89
N TRP A 189 15.85 17.32 13.59
CA TRP A 189 16.17 16.22 12.69
C TRP A 189 17.11 16.71 11.58
N ASP A 190 18.37 16.95 11.94
CA ASP A 190 19.39 17.36 10.96
C ASP A 190 19.78 16.20 10.02
N MET A 191 20.12 16.53 8.77
CA MET A 191 20.47 15.61 7.68
C MET A 191 21.77 14.84 7.92
N ASP A 192 22.62 15.31 8.85
CA ASP A 192 23.98 14.81 9.08
C ASP A 192 24.09 13.68 10.13
N GLY A 193 22.96 13.12 10.59
CA GLY A 193 23.01 11.96 11.49
C GLY A 193 23.18 12.30 12.98
N CYS A 194 23.37 13.59 13.31
CA CYS A 194 23.51 14.05 14.68
C CYS A 194 22.13 14.39 15.27
N ALA A 195 21.66 13.59 16.22
CA ALA A 195 20.59 14.04 17.10
C ALA A 195 21.12 15.26 17.87
N HIS A 196 20.45 16.40 17.81
CA HIS A 196 20.72 17.48 18.75
C HIS A 196 20.04 17.14 20.08
N PRO A 197 20.77 16.82 21.17
CA PRO A 197 20.18 16.93 22.50
C PRO A 197 20.14 18.43 22.90
N PRO A 198 19.12 18.89 23.66
CA PRO A 198 18.30 18.09 24.56
C PRO A 198 16.80 18.38 24.38
N ALA A 199 16.14 17.78 23.39
CA ALA A 199 14.68 17.81 23.37
C ALA A 199 14.12 16.81 24.41
N PRO A 200 13.15 17.19 25.25
CA PRO A 200 12.50 16.25 26.16
C PRO A 200 11.93 15.06 25.38
N PRO A 201 12.00 13.82 25.91
CA PRO A 201 11.48 12.64 25.23
C PRO A 201 10.02 12.79 24.75
N ALA A 202 9.19 13.52 25.50
CA ALA A 202 7.80 13.82 25.13
C ALA A 202 7.67 14.75 23.91
N ALA A 203 8.56 15.75 23.78
CA ALA A 203 8.59 16.65 22.63
C ALA A 203 9.06 15.88 21.37
N LEU A 204 10.05 15.01 21.52
CA LEU A 204 10.51 14.14 20.43
C LEU A 204 9.42 13.15 20.00
N ALA A 205 8.70 12.53 20.94
CA ALA A 205 7.58 11.64 20.65
C ALA A 205 6.45 12.37 19.89
N THR A 206 6.09 13.57 20.33
CA THR A 206 5.07 14.41 19.67
C THR A 206 5.49 14.78 18.24
N GLN A 207 6.75 15.21 18.05
CA GLN A 207 7.28 15.51 16.72
C GLN A 207 7.35 14.28 15.83
N ARG A 208 7.73 13.10 16.36
CA ARG A 208 7.71 11.83 15.61
C ARG A 208 6.32 11.49 15.14
N MET A 209 5.30 11.64 15.99
CA MET A 209 3.91 11.40 15.61
C MET A 209 3.43 12.39 14.56
N ALA A 210 3.81 13.67 14.66
CA ALA A 210 3.46 14.70 13.69
C ALA A 210 4.16 14.48 12.33
N LEU A 211 5.45 14.13 12.35
CA LEU A 211 6.24 13.78 11.18
C LEU A 211 5.71 12.50 10.53
N ALA A 212 5.48 11.46 11.33
CA ALA A 212 4.83 10.22 10.90
C ALA A 212 3.43 10.48 10.34
N ALA A 213 2.67 11.44 10.85
CA ALA A 213 1.39 11.83 10.25
C ALA A 213 1.61 12.52 8.88
N SER A 214 2.59 13.41 8.78
CA SER A 214 2.89 14.12 7.53
C SER A 214 3.34 13.17 6.40
N ILE A 215 4.04 12.08 6.75
CA ILE A 215 4.50 11.02 5.84
C ILE A 215 3.49 9.85 5.74
N GLY A 216 2.65 9.66 6.76
CA GLY A 216 1.82 8.48 6.94
C GLY A 216 0.41 8.57 6.40
N LEU A 217 -0.03 9.74 5.95
CA LEU A 217 -1.41 9.95 5.50
C LEU A 217 -1.74 9.28 4.15
N SER A 218 -0.78 8.65 3.48
CA SER A 218 -1.03 7.83 2.28
C SER A 218 -0.51 6.40 2.39
N CYS A 219 0.47 6.11 3.27
CA CYS A 219 0.94 4.74 3.46
C CYS A 219 0.04 3.99 4.44
N HIS A 220 -0.32 2.75 4.11
CA HIS A 220 -1.18 1.85 4.89
C HIS A 220 -0.51 1.36 6.19
N VAL A 221 0.29 2.19 6.84
CA VAL A 221 0.94 1.83 8.09
C VAL A 221 -0.13 1.87 9.17
N PRO A 222 -0.39 0.74 9.85
CA PRO A 222 -1.29 0.75 10.98
C PRO A 222 -0.80 1.77 12.01
N ARG A 223 -1.55 2.87 12.21
CA ARG A 223 -1.44 3.71 13.41
C ARG A 223 -1.73 2.89 14.67
N THR A 224 -2.47 1.79 14.52
CA THR A 224 -2.61 0.75 15.52
C THR A 224 -1.31 0.00 15.66
N ASP A 225 -0.57 0.39 16.69
CA ASP A 225 0.37 -0.40 17.45
C ASP A 225 0.49 -1.86 16.97
N LEU A 226 1.60 -2.20 16.32
CA LEU A 226 1.91 -3.58 15.96
C LEU A 226 1.84 -4.49 17.19
N ALA A 227 2.05 -3.96 18.40
CA ALA A 227 1.84 -4.66 19.65
C ALA A 227 0.36 -5.01 19.87
N ARG A 228 -0.57 -4.09 19.60
CA ARG A 228 -2.02 -4.33 19.68
C ARG A 228 -2.51 -5.32 18.62
N LEU A 229 -1.97 -5.25 17.39
CA LEU A 229 -2.25 -6.25 16.36
C LEU A 229 -1.72 -7.65 16.71
N ARG A 230 -0.61 -7.74 17.45
CA ARG A 230 -0.08 -9.01 17.99
C ARG A 230 -0.88 -9.53 19.18
N GLN A 231 -1.32 -8.65 20.07
CA GLN A 231 -2.09 -9.00 21.26
C GLN A 231 -3.53 -9.42 20.94
N GLU A 232 -4.13 -8.85 19.89
CA GLU A 232 -5.50 -9.17 19.45
C GLU A 232 -5.56 -10.26 18.37
N ALA A 233 -4.41 -10.77 17.90
CA ALA A 233 -4.40 -11.89 16.96
C ALA A 233 -4.78 -13.18 17.71
N PRO A 234 -5.93 -13.82 17.41
CA PRO A 234 -6.24 -15.11 17.99
C PRO A 234 -5.15 -16.13 17.63
N ALA A 235 -4.94 -17.10 18.51
CA ALA A 235 -3.85 -18.10 18.57
C ALA A 235 -3.59 -18.99 17.34
N ARG A 236 -4.14 -18.67 16.15
CA ARG A 236 -3.89 -19.33 14.86
C ARG A 236 -3.98 -18.30 13.73
N ALA A 237 -3.06 -17.32 13.78
CA ALA A 237 -2.80 -16.35 12.71
C ALA A 237 -2.16 -17.04 11.51
N CYS A 238 -2.26 -16.42 10.33
CA CYS A 238 -1.73 -17.03 9.12
C CYS A 238 -0.20 -17.16 9.22
N VAL A 239 0.33 -18.36 9.02
CA VAL A 239 1.76 -18.66 9.24
C VAL A 239 2.70 -17.79 8.39
N VAL A 240 2.24 -17.37 7.23
CA VAL A 240 2.98 -16.46 6.34
C VAL A 240 2.97 -15.03 6.87
N CYS A 241 1.85 -14.57 7.42
CA CYS A 241 1.75 -13.24 8.04
C CYS A 241 2.68 -13.14 9.25
N ASP A 242 2.70 -14.18 10.07
CA ASP A 242 3.56 -14.24 11.26
C ASP A 242 5.04 -14.20 10.87
N ALA A 243 5.41 -14.92 9.81
CA ALA A 243 6.77 -14.87 9.26
C ALA A 243 7.15 -13.47 8.76
N VAL A 244 6.25 -12.76 8.07
CA VAL A 244 6.48 -11.37 7.63
C VAL A 244 6.63 -10.43 8.83
N LEU A 245 5.76 -10.54 9.84
CA LEU A 245 5.85 -9.73 11.05
C LEU A 245 7.15 -9.97 11.82
N ALA A 246 7.59 -11.23 11.92
CA ALA A 246 8.88 -11.58 12.52
C ALA A 246 10.05 -11.02 11.71
N ALA A 247 9.99 -11.07 10.38
CA ALA A 247 11.03 -10.52 9.52
C ALA A 247 11.16 -9.00 9.62
N ARG A 248 10.04 -8.28 9.82
CA ARG A 248 10.04 -6.83 10.11
C ARG A 248 10.79 -6.51 11.38
N ASP A 249 10.55 -7.26 12.46
CA ASP A 249 11.27 -7.07 13.72
C ASP A 249 12.75 -7.38 13.58
N GLN A 250 13.09 -8.49 12.93
CA GLN A 250 14.49 -8.84 12.66
C GLN A 250 15.18 -7.77 11.79
N TRP A 251 14.48 -7.21 10.81
CA TRP A 251 15.00 -6.10 10.02
C TRP A 251 15.24 -4.85 10.88
N ARG A 252 14.32 -4.48 11.77
CA ARG A 252 14.50 -3.34 12.69
C ARG A 252 15.69 -3.53 13.61
N THR A 253 15.86 -4.72 14.18
CA THR A 253 17.02 -5.07 15.00
C THR A 253 18.32 -4.93 14.20
N ARG A 254 18.32 -5.38 12.92
CA ARG A 254 19.47 -5.20 12.02
C ARG A 254 19.73 -3.72 11.72
N LEU A 255 18.69 -2.91 11.51
CA LEU A 255 18.82 -1.47 11.30
C LEU A 255 19.47 -0.79 12.52
N ALA A 256 19.00 -1.10 13.73
CA ALA A 256 19.59 -0.58 14.97
C ALA A 256 21.09 -0.92 15.07
N ARG A 257 21.46 -2.19 14.86
CA ARG A 257 22.86 -2.62 14.83
C ARG A 257 23.68 -1.95 13.73
N THR A 258 23.09 -1.73 12.55
CA THR A 258 23.76 -1.05 11.43
C THR A 258 24.13 0.39 11.82
N ILE A 259 23.22 1.07 12.54
CA ILE A 259 23.45 2.42 13.05
C ILE A 259 24.55 2.42 14.12
N GLU A 260 24.50 1.50 15.09
CA GLU A 260 25.51 1.36 16.14
C GLU A 260 26.91 1.12 15.58
N LEU A 261 27.02 0.32 14.52
CA LEU A 261 28.29 -0.03 13.87
C LEU A 261 28.76 1.01 12.83
N GLY A 262 28.01 2.09 12.61
CA GLY A 262 28.36 3.13 11.64
C GLY A 262 28.35 2.66 10.18
N TYR A 263 27.65 1.57 9.86
CA TYR A 263 27.59 1.03 8.50
C TYR A 263 26.74 1.90 7.56
N PRO A 264 26.96 1.82 6.24
CA PRO A 264 26.20 2.61 5.27
C PRO A 264 24.69 2.37 5.34
N LEU A 265 23.94 3.38 5.78
CA LEU A 265 22.48 3.32 5.94
C LEU A 265 21.73 2.99 4.65
N ARG A 266 22.31 3.27 3.48
CA ARG A 266 21.71 2.94 2.17
C ARG A 266 21.36 1.45 1.99
N LEU A 267 22.00 0.56 2.76
CA LEU A 267 21.79 -0.89 2.68
C LEU A 267 20.69 -1.39 3.63
N ALA A 268 20.38 -0.65 4.70
CA ALA A 268 19.49 -1.12 5.76
C ALA A 268 18.28 -0.20 6.00
N ALA A 269 18.45 1.10 5.87
CA ALA A 269 17.40 2.08 6.15
C ALA A 269 16.29 2.02 5.09
N PRO A 270 15.03 2.21 5.49
CA PRO A 270 13.92 2.15 4.56
C PRO A 270 13.94 3.35 3.62
N SER A 271 13.43 3.15 2.40
CA SER A 271 13.25 4.19 1.39
C SER A 271 11.77 4.43 1.05
N CYS A 272 10.85 3.62 1.57
CA CYS A 272 9.43 3.80 1.31
C CYS A 272 8.72 4.47 2.51
N PRO A 273 7.67 5.28 2.28
CA PRO A 273 6.93 5.95 3.35
C PRO A 273 6.38 4.98 4.40
N CYS A 274 6.03 3.75 4.00
CA CYS A 274 5.49 2.73 4.89
C CYS A 274 6.46 2.37 6.02
N HIS A 275 7.66 1.93 5.65
CA HIS A 275 8.65 1.48 6.64
C HIS A 275 9.35 2.66 7.34
N VAL A 276 9.41 3.85 6.73
CA VAL A 276 9.87 5.08 7.41
C VAL A 276 8.96 5.44 8.57
N VAL A 277 7.64 5.45 8.35
CA VAL A 277 6.66 5.69 9.42
C VAL A 277 6.75 4.61 10.49
N GLY A 278 6.97 3.34 10.11
CA GLY A 278 7.27 2.27 11.07
C GLY A 278 8.41 2.64 12.01
N CYS A 279 9.59 2.98 11.46
CA CYS A 279 10.75 3.39 12.26
C CYS A 279 10.48 4.65 13.12
N LEU A 280 9.71 5.60 12.59
CA LEU A 280 9.32 6.79 13.36
C LEU A 280 8.40 6.45 14.53
N LEU A 281 7.58 5.41 14.47
CA LEU A 281 6.66 5.03 15.55
C LEU A 281 7.25 4.03 16.55
N ASP A 282 8.25 3.22 16.17
CA ASP A 282 8.83 2.13 17.00
C ASP A 282 9.68 2.59 18.20
N GLY A 283 9.60 3.85 18.65
CA GLY A 283 10.27 4.34 19.86
C GLY A 283 11.79 4.56 19.77
N SER A 284 12.53 3.89 18.87
CA SER A 284 13.96 4.18 18.66
C SER A 284 14.17 5.51 17.92
N ALA A 285 14.77 6.50 18.60
CA ALA A 285 15.05 7.81 18.01
C ALA A 285 16.08 7.70 16.86
N ALA A 286 17.14 6.92 17.07
CA ALA A 286 18.20 6.72 16.08
C ALA A 286 17.68 6.03 14.82
N ALA A 287 16.84 4.98 14.96
CA ALA A 287 16.27 4.29 13.81
C ALA A 287 15.27 5.18 13.04
N GLY A 288 14.43 5.92 13.76
CA GLY A 288 13.54 6.91 13.15
C GLY A 288 14.31 7.96 12.36
N HIS A 289 15.41 8.47 12.93
CA HIS A 289 16.26 9.49 12.32
C HIS A 289 16.95 8.97 11.05
N ALA A 290 17.58 7.80 11.13
CA ALA A 290 18.23 7.15 9.99
C ALA A 290 17.23 6.90 8.85
N ALA A 291 16.02 6.46 9.17
CA ALA A 291 14.95 6.24 8.20
C ALA A 291 14.50 7.55 7.54
N TRP A 292 14.27 8.60 8.33
CA TRP A 292 13.84 9.91 7.82
C TRP A 292 14.90 10.56 6.94
N SER A 293 16.14 10.59 7.40
CA SER A 293 17.27 11.17 6.65
C SER A 293 17.47 10.45 5.32
N ARG A 294 17.39 9.11 5.31
CA ARG A 294 17.49 8.33 4.08
C ARG A 294 16.34 8.60 3.12
N PHE A 295 15.11 8.70 3.63
CA PHE A 295 13.92 9.00 2.85
C PHE A 295 14.04 10.36 2.14
N LEU A 296 14.43 11.40 2.88
CA LEU A 296 14.71 12.71 2.29
C LEU A 296 15.86 12.67 1.27
N GLN A 297 16.93 11.92 1.53
CA GLN A 297 18.04 11.78 0.58
C GLN A 297 17.65 11.01 -0.69
N ALA A 298 16.74 10.03 -0.59
CA ALA A 298 16.20 9.31 -1.72
C ALA A 298 15.31 10.22 -2.59
N ASP A 299 14.45 11.01 -1.95
CA ASP A 299 13.48 11.89 -2.62
C ASP A 299 14.11 13.17 -3.20
N ASN A 300 15.21 13.65 -2.61
CA ASN A 300 15.93 14.83 -3.08
C ASN A 300 16.93 14.57 -4.22
N ARG A 301 17.06 13.32 -4.70
CA ARG A 301 17.73 13.14 -5.99
C ARG A 301 16.77 13.68 -7.03
N PRO A 302 17.06 14.82 -7.69
CA PRO A 302 16.34 15.11 -8.92
C PRO A 302 16.48 13.84 -9.76
N ALA A 303 15.38 13.43 -10.39
CA ALA A 303 15.51 12.62 -11.59
C ALA A 303 16.39 13.45 -12.51
N LYS A 304 17.72 13.29 -12.38
CA LYS A 304 18.62 13.52 -13.48
C LYS A 304 18.03 12.59 -14.50
N THR A 305 17.28 13.17 -15.42
CA THR A 305 17.29 12.72 -16.79
C THR A 305 18.77 12.44 -17.05
N ASP A 306 19.14 11.16 -17.06
CA ASP A 306 20.39 10.67 -17.64
C ASP A 306 20.33 10.96 -19.15
N GLY A 307 20.20 12.24 -19.49
CA GLY A 307 20.53 12.84 -20.77
C GLY A 307 21.98 13.32 -20.75
N GLY A 308 22.84 12.62 -20.00
CA GLY A 308 24.26 12.85 -19.90
C GLY A 308 25.02 11.61 -20.38
N SER A 309 25.10 11.45 -21.70
CA SER A 309 26.25 10.86 -22.40
C SER A 309 26.90 9.60 -21.79
N GLU A 310 26.20 8.48 -21.83
CA GLU A 310 26.84 7.23 -22.27
C GLU A 310 26.20 6.88 -23.61
N ALA A 311 27.00 6.98 -24.67
CA ALA A 311 26.59 6.55 -25.99
C ALA A 311 26.15 5.09 -25.90
N ALA A 312 24.85 4.85 -26.06
CA ALA A 312 24.36 3.52 -26.37
C ALA A 312 25.13 3.06 -27.61
N PRO A 313 25.85 1.92 -27.59
CA PRO A 313 26.42 1.38 -28.82
C PRO A 313 25.26 1.19 -29.78
N ALA A 314 25.41 1.75 -30.99
CA ALA A 314 24.40 1.66 -32.03
C ALA A 314 23.97 0.19 -32.19
N PRO A 315 22.65 -0.10 -32.27
CA PRO A 315 22.20 -1.47 -32.44
C PRO A 315 22.79 -2.03 -33.73
N PRO A 316 23.39 -3.23 -33.72
CA PRO A 316 23.89 -3.84 -34.94
C PRO A 316 22.75 -4.06 -35.93
N PRO A 317 23.02 -3.98 -37.25
CA PRO A 317 22.00 -4.07 -38.27
C PRO A 317 21.25 -5.39 -38.17
N ARG A 318 19.91 -5.29 -38.20
CA ARG A 318 18.94 -6.38 -38.09
C ARG A 318 19.28 -7.55 -39.03
N GLN A 319 19.71 -8.68 -38.47
CA GLN A 319 19.54 -9.97 -39.13
C GLN A 319 18.11 -10.48 -38.86
N ARG A 320 17.32 -10.53 -39.93
CA ARG A 320 16.06 -11.26 -39.99
C ARG A 320 16.34 -12.77 -39.91
N LYS A 321 15.64 -13.47 -39.01
CA LYS A 321 14.79 -14.66 -39.26
C LYS A 321 14.71 -15.53 -37.99
N GLY A 322 13.48 -15.92 -37.62
CA GLY A 322 13.24 -16.98 -36.64
C GLY A 322 11.96 -16.76 -35.81
N ALA A 323 10.83 -17.18 -36.37
CA ALA A 323 9.55 -17.51 -35.75
C ALA A 323 9.30 -17.07 -34.29
N SER A 324 8.36 -16.14 -34.09
CA SER A 324 7.59 -16.06 -32.84
C SER A 324 6.11 -15.88 -33.15
N TRP A 325 5.32 -16.64 -32.42
CA TRP A 325 3.90 -16.90 -32.63
C TRP A 325 3.06 -15.63 -32.49
N HIS A 326 2.10 -15.48 -33.39
CA HIS A 326 1.08 -14.45 -33.35
C HIS A 326 0.20 -14.64 -32.10
N LEU A 327 0.27 -13.69 -31.17
CA LEU A 327 -0.86 -13.32 -30.33
C LEU A 327 -1.29 -11.94 -30.79
N GLU A 328 -2.46 -11.90 -31.42
CA GLU A 328 -3.19 -10.67 -31.72
C GLU A 328 -3.38 -9.88 -30.43
N ARG A 329 -3.01 -8.60 -30.48
CA ARG A 329 -3.19 -7.64 -29.40
C ARG A 329 -4.68 -7.39 -29.19
N PRO A 330 -5.22 -7.50 -27.97
CA PRO A 330 -6.44 -6.80 -27.61
C PRO A 330 -6.14 -5.30 -27.45
N ASP A 331 -7.12 -4.50 -27.84
CA ASP A 331 -7.08 -3.06 -28.02
C ASP A 331 -6.63 -2.22 -26.81
N ALA A 332 -6.11 -1.05 -27.16
CA ALA A 332 -5.34 -0.11 -26.33
C ALA A 332 -6.16 0.72 -25.31
N ALA A 333 -7.15 0.14 -24.61
CA ALA A 333 -7.98 0.88 -23.65
C ALA A 333 -7.74 0.55 -22.16
N ASP A 334 -7.10 -0.57 -21.80
CA ASP A 334 -6.97 -1.00 -20.39
C ASP A 334 -5.58 -0.81 -19.75
N ARG A 335 -4.86 0.27 -20.10
CA ARG A 335 -3.65 0.67 -19.36
C ARG A 335 -3.95 1.55 -18.15
N GLU A 336 -4.84 1.10 -17.28
CA GLU A 336 -4.92 1.60 -15.90
C GLU A 336 -4.23 0.60 -14.95
N GLY A 337 -3.07 0.99 -14.41
CA GLY A 337 -2.62 0.43 -13.12
C GLY A 337 -1.32 -0.37 -13.06
N ARG A 338 -0.29 -0.06 -13.86
CA ARG A 338 1.09 -0.37 -13.45
C ARG A 338 1.87 0.91 -13.16
N PRO A 339 2.23 1.21 -11.90
CA PRO A 339 3.17 2.27 -11.59
C PRO A 339 4.65 1.87 -11.83
N ASP A 340 4.90 0.78 -12.55
CA ASP A 340 6.16 0.02 -12.48
C ASP A 340 7.34 0.51 -13.32
N ARG A 341 7.23 1.59 -14.09
CA ARG A 341 8.38 2.08 -14.88
C ARG A 341 8.94 3.42 -14.44
N TYR A 342 8.17 4.22 -13.69
CA TYR A 342 8.69 5.47 -13.13
C TYR A 342 9.18 5.32 -11.69
N LEU A 343 8.62 4.37 -10.92
CA LEU A 343 9.18 3.97 -9.62
C LEU A 343 10.52 3.21 -9.76
N ALA A 344 10.75 2.56 -10.90
CA ALA A 344 12.03 1.90 -11.21
C ALA A 344 13.19 2.90 -11.35
N ALA A 345 12.91 4.15 -11.71
CA ALA A 345 13.93 5.20 -11.87
C ALA A 345 14.45 5.78 -10.53
N LEU A 346 13.92 5.32 -9.37
CA LEU A 346 14.38 5.69 -8.02
C LEU A 346 15.29 4.63 -7.34
N GLY A 347 15.68 3.59 -8.06
CA GLY A 347 17.03 2.98 -7.97
C GLY A 347 17.38 2.01 -6.84
N ALA A 348 16.55 1.77 -5.82
CA ALA A 348 16.73 0.63 -4.90
C ALA A 348 15.39 0.19 -4.30
N SER A 349 15.08 -1.09 -4.38
CA SER A 349 13.95 -1.68 -3.64
C SER A 349 14.15 -1.38 -2.14
N CYS A 350 13.09 -0.96 -1.46
CA CYS A 350 13.19 -0.68 -0.02
C CYS A 350 13.67 -1.94 0.72
N PRO A 351 14.77 -1.87 1.50
CA PRO A 351 15.32 -3.06 2.18
C PRO A 351 14.31 -3.78 3.07
N ALA A 352 13.41 -3.01 3.70
CA ALA A 352 12.34 -3.56 4.52
C ALA A 352 11.25 -4.26 3.68
N CYS A 353 10.84 -3.70 2.54
CA CYS A 353 9.96 -4.41 1.59
C CYS A 353 10.60 -5.71 1.10
N GLY A 354 11.91 -5.68 0.80
CA GLY A 354 12.65 -6.87 0.40
C GLY A 354 12.67 -7.94 1.49
N ALA A 355 12.86 -7.55 2.75
CA ALA A 355 12.78 -8.47 3.88
C ALA A 355 11.38 -9.09 4.02
N ASP A 356 10.32 -8.28 3.88
CA ASP A 356 8.92 -8.75 3.88
C ASP A 356 8.69 -9.77 2.75
N ASP A 357 9.11 -9.46 1.54
CA ASP A 357 8.92 -10.32 0.36
C ASP A 357 9.68 -11.66 0.47
N VAL A 358 10.92 -11.64 0.95
CA VAL A 358 11.73 -12.85 1.16
C VAL A 358 11.11 -13.73 2.25
N ALA A 359 10.70 -13.13 3.37
CA ALA A 359 10.08 -13.87 4.46
C ALA A 359 8.76 -14.50 4.05
N ARG A 360 7.92 -13.75 3.32
CA ARG A 360 6.68 -14.24 2.75
C ARG A 360 6.92 -15.43 1.84
N MET A 361 7.78 -15.28 0.82
CA MET A 361 8.06 -16.34 -0.15
C MET A 361 8.62 -17.60 0.53
N ARG A 362 9.55 -17.45 1.48
CA ARG A 362 10.08 -18.59 2.25
C ARG A 362 8.99 -19.30 3.04
N ALA A 363 8.09 -18.55 3.68
CA ALA A 363 7.01 -19.15 4.47
C ALA A 363 5.96 -19.84 3.59
N VAL A 364 5.63 -19.29 2.41
CA VAL A 364 4.72 -19.95 1.45
C VAL A 364 5.33 -21.24 0.92
N LEU A 365 6.60 -21.22 0.50
CA LEU A 365 7.29 -22.42 0.02
C LEU A 365 7.41 -23.49 1.10
N ARG A 366 7.71 -23.09 2.34
CA ARG A 366 7.73 -24.00 3.49
C ARG A 366 6.34 -24.60 3.74
N TYR A 367 5.29 -23.78 3.72
CA TYR A 367 3.91 -24.24 3.86
C TYR A 367 3.58 -25.30 2.79
N ILE A 368 3.89 -25.04 1.52
CA ILE A 368 3.65 -26.02 0.43
C ILE A 368 4.43 -27.32 0.67
N ALA A 369 5.68 -27.23 1.14
CA ALA A 369 6.50 -28.41 1.43
C ALA A 369 5.94 -29.23 2.60
N GLU A 370 5.50 -28.57 3.68
CA GLU A 370 4.90 -29.20 4.87
C GLU A 370 3.52 -29.79 4.56
N TYR A 371 2.71 -29.11 3.73
CA TYR A 371 1.40 -29.60 3.30
C TYR A 371 1.46 -30.94 2.55
N ARG A 372 2.60 -31.23 1.89
CA ARG A 372 2.84 -32.53 1.23
C ARG A 372 3.08 -33.67 2.22
N ALA A 373 3.39 -33.38 3.48
CA ALA A 373 3.62 -34.33 4.55
C ALA A 373 2.63 -34.04 5.69
N PRO A 374 1.33 -34.34 5.50
CA PRO A 374 0.28 -33.88 6.39
C PRO A 374 0.52 -34.38 7.82
N ALA A 375 0.74 -33.43 8.73
CA ALA A 375 0.64 -33.62 10.17
C ALA A 375 -0.77 -33.19 10.63
N ASP A 376 -1.19 -33.61 11.83
CA ASP A 376 -2.48 -33.21 12.38
C ASP A 376 -2.61 -31.69 12.49
N GLY A 377 -3.54 -31.14 11.70
CA GLY A 377 -3.90 -29.73 11.67
C GLY A 377 -3.10 -28.91 10.64
N ASP A 378 -3.74 -28.62 9.51
CA ASP A 378 -3.15 -27.74 8.50
C ASP A 378 -2.91 -26.33 9.09
N PRO A 379 -1.68 -25.79 8.96
CA PRO A 379 -1.40 -24.43 9.41
C PRO A 379 -2.32 -23.45 8.66
N PRO A 380 -2.98 -22.50 9.35
CA PRO A 380 -3.96 -21.64 8.69
C PRO A 380 -3.29 -20.69 7.68
N LEU A 381 -3.88 -20.56 6.49
CA LEU A 381 -3.59 -19.46 5.56
C LEU A 381 -4.73 -18.44 5.51
N CYS A 382 -4.40 -17.16 5.33
CA CYS A 382 -5.38 -16.17 4.91
C CYS A 382 -5.68 -16.35 3.41
N MET A 383 -6.76 -15.75 2.90
CA MET A 383 -7.13 -15.90 1.49
C MET A 383 -6.08 -15.37 0.51
N LYS A 384 -5.33 -14.35 0.91
CA LYS A 384 -4.26 -13.77 0.08
C LYS A 384 -3.03 -14.66 -0.01
N HIS A 385 -2.58 -15.23 1.11
CA HIS A 385 -1.47 -16.18 1.09
C HIS A 385 -1.88 -17.56 0.56
N PHE A 386 -3.16 -17.93 0.67
CA PHE A 386 -3.70 -19.04 -0.12
C PHE A 386 -3.54 -18.79 -1.61
N ALA A 387 -3.82 -17.58 -2.11
CA ALA A 387 -3.65 -17.28 -3.53
C ALA A 387 -2.19 -17.44 -3.97
N GLU A 388 -1.23 -16.98 -3.18
CA GLU A 388 0.19 -17.18 -3.45
C GLU A 388 0.57 -18.67 -3.47
N ALA A 389 0.11 -19.43 -2.47
CA ALA A 389 0.36 -20.88 -2.41
C ALA A 389 -0.25 -21.62 -3.60
N TYR A 390 -1.48 -21.24 -3.99
CA TYR A 390 -2.22 -21.82 -5.11
C TYR A 390 -1.60 -21.49 -6.47
N ILE A 391 -0.99 -20.31 -6.61
CA ILE A 391 -0.22 -19.92 -7.82
C ILE A 391 1.08 -20.72 -7.92
N LEU A 392 1.77 -20.93 -6.80
CA LEU A 392 3.09 -21.58 -6.78
C LEU A 392 3.01 -23.12 -6.85
N GLU A 393 1.92 -23.73 -6.42
CA GLU A 393 1.74 -25.18 -6.56
C GLU A 393 1.33 -25.56 -7.99
N SER A 394 2.21 -26.26 -8.68
CA SER A 394 2.03 -26.68 -10.07
C SER A 394 1.42 -28.07 -10.24
N ARG A 395 1.33 -28.87 -9.16
CA ARG A 395 0.79 -30.24 -9.21
C ARG A 395 -0.74 -30.23 -9.03
N GLY A 396 -1.46 -30.75 -10.03
CA GLY A 396 -2.93 -30.73 -10.08
C GLY A 396 -3.61 -31.27 -8.83
N THR A 397 -3.24 -32.46 -8.35
CA THR A 397 -3.92 -33.10 -7.21
C THR A 397 -3.71 -32.38 -5.87
N LEU A 398 -2.49 -31.91 -5.59
CA LEU A 398 -2.20 -31.13 -4.38
C LEU A 398 -2.87 -29.75 -4.42
N ARG A 399 -2.87 -29.13 -5.60
CA ARG A 399 -3.52 -27.83 -5.81
C ARG A 399 -5.04 -27.94 -5.61
N GLU A 400 -5.66 -29.01 -6.09
CA GLU A 400 -7.09 -29.31 -5.92
C GLU A 400 -7.45 -29.56 -4.46
N ASP A 401 -6.68 -30.39 -3.74
CA ASP A 401 -6.91 -30.65 -2.30
C ASP A 401 -6.74 -29.37 -1.47
N LEU A 402 -5.67 -28.61 -1.70
CA LEU A 402 -5.44 -27.31 -1.05
C LEU A 402 -6.63 -26.35 -1.28
N ALA A 403 -7.12 -26.29 -2.52
CA ALA A 403 -8.29 -25.51 -2.89
C ALA A 403 -9.53 -25.97 -2.14
N GLN A 404 -9.84 -27.27 -2.18
CA GLN A 404 -11.04 -27.84 -1.59
C GLN A 404 -11.08 -27.59 -0.07
N ARG A 405 -9.99 -27.91 0.64
CA ARG A 405 -9.91 -27.67 2.10
C ARG A 405 -10.02 -26.20 2.45
N ARG A 406 -9.37 -25.33 1.67
CA ARG A 406 -9.43 -23.88 1.92
C ARG A 406 -10.83 -23.33 1.67
N MET A 407 -11.51 -23.77 0.61
CA MET A 407 -12.88 -23.33 0.31
C MET A 407 -13.87 -23.81 1.38
N ALA A 408 -13.77 -25.05 1.84
CA ALA A 408 -14.60 -25.57 2.94
C ALA A 408 -14.39 -24.76 4.23
N THR A 409 -13.11 -24.49 4.57
CA THR A 409 -12.76 -23.65 5.72
C THR A 409 -13.29 -22.22 5.56
N LEU A 410 -13.20 -21.64 4.36
CA LEU A 410 -13.66 -20.29 4.07
C LEU A 410 -15.17 -20.17 4.23
N GLN A 411 -15.95 -21.15 3.74
CA GLN A 411 -17.41 -21.17 3.88
C GLN A 411 -17.81 -21.22 5.36
N ALA A 412 -17.26 -22.17 6.12
CA ALA A 412 -17.51 -22.27 7.56
C ALA A 412 -17.11 -20.98 8.31
N GLN A 413 -15.98 -20.38 7.94
CA GLN A 413 -15.53 -19.11 8.51
C GLN A 413 -16.42 -17.93 8.11
N ALA A 414 -16.94 -17.88 6.89
CA ALA A 414 -17.76 -16.77 6.42
C ALA A 414 -19.11 -16.70 7.15
N GLU A 415 -19.67 -17.86 7.49
CA GLU A 415 -20.92 -17.97 8.26
C GLU A 415 -20.74 -17.56 9.72
N GLN A 416 -19.73 -18.14 10.37
CA GLN A 416 -19.51 -17.95 11.81
C GLN A 416 -18.75 -16.65 12.12
N TRP A 417 -17.71 -16.33 11.33
CA TRP A 417 -16.73 -15.27 11.58
C TRP A 417 -16.36 -14.50 10.29
N PRO A 418 -17.28 -13.75 9.67
CA PRO A 418 -17.07 -13.16 8.33
C PRO A 418 -15.85 -12.23 8.25
N VAL A 419 -15.54 -11.50 9.33
CA VAL A 419 -14.34 -10.65 9.40
C VAL A 419 -13.06 -11.49 9.46
N ARG A 420 -13.07 -12.68 10.07
CA ARG A 420 -11.92 -13.58 10.05
C ARG A 420 -11.73 -14.25 8.69
N ALA A 421 -12.82 -14.53 7.97
CA ALA A 421 -12.79 -15.12 6.64
C ALA A 421 -12.11 -14.19 5.61
N PHE A 422 -12.47 -12.90 5.64
CA PHE A 422 -12.04 -11.90 4.65
C PHE A 422 -11.17 -10.77 5.21
N GLY A 423 -10.68 -10.87 6.44
CA GLY A 423 -9.90 -9.80 7.08
C GLY A 423 -8.49 -10.19 7.50
N ARG A 424 -8.05 -11.42 7.28
CA ARG A 424 -6.72 -11.82 7.74
C ARG A 424 -5.60 -11.20 6.91
N PHE A 425 -4.54 -10.85 7.62
CA PHE A 425 -3.41 -10.02 7.20
C PHE A 425 -2.79 -10.40 5.84
N SER A 426 -2.34 -9.38 5.11
CA SER A 426 -1.30 -9.39 4.07
C SER A 426 -0.61 -8.03 4.11
#